data_AF-A0A7D7QJY6-F1
#
_entry.id   AF-A0A7D7QJY6-F1
#
_cell.length_a   1.000
_cell.length_b   1.000
_cell.length_c   1.000
_cell.angle_alpha   90.00
_cell.angle_beta   90.00
_cell.angle_gamma   90.00
#
_symmetry.space_group_name_H-M   'P 1'
#
loop_
_entity.id
_entity.type
_entity.pdbx_description
1 polymer ?
#
loop_
_entity_poly.entity_id
_entity_poly.type
_entity_poly.pdbx_seq_one_letter_code
_entity_poly.pdbx_strand_id
1 'polypeptide(L)'
;MYYQIWNFFLKEDKYIYWKEKIKVNKNFDKVTWQKIIDFLFLVEQTFQLKSQLAETDSLEPFLKLATENGYNLTAEELAWFLITRRQIWDLFDFAQKTPSLKEELLIAKDPQQFVNIAAENGYYFSVEELAWLLIEIKSSPELVSINNSVGEILTVSSYGRIEIGYWIWLAEDWGIVPPFCHREKPDNLLSGDTNNPFLLDRCFLPKSYFNQRILVSSNS
;
A
#
# COMPACT_ATOMS: atom_id res chain seq x y z
N MET A 1 15.48 12.87 3.09
CA MET A 1 14.25 12.37 3.74
C MET A 1 14.29 10.87 4.02
N TYR A 2 14.40 10.00 3.00
CA TYR A 2 14.37 8.53 3.20
C TYR A 2 15.37 8.01 4.25
N TYR A 3 16.54 8.64 4.37
CA TYR A 3 17.53 8.30 5.40
C TYR A 3 17.06 8.58 6.84
N GLN A 4 16.34 9.68 7.09
CA GLN A 4 15.85 9.99 8.44
C GLN A 4 14.64 9.12 8.81
N ILE A 5 13.72 8.92 7.87
CA ILE A 5 12.64 7.93 8.00
C ILE A 5 13.22 6.55 8.32
N TRP A 6 14.29 6.16 7.61
CA TRP A 6 15.00 4.93 7.88
C TRP A 6 15.58 4.90 9.30
N ASN A 7 16.28 5.94 9.74
CA ASN A 7 16.88 6.00 11.08
C ASN A 7 15.84 5.94 12.21
N PHE A 8 14.69 6.58 12.04
CA PHE A 8 13.67 6.66 13.08
C PHE A 8 12.83 5.39 13.20
N PHE A 9 12.59 4.71 12.08
CA PHE A 9 11.62 3.62 12.03
C PHE A 9 12.15 2.29 11.48
N LEU A 10 13.05 2.30 10.50
CA LEU A 10 13.38 1.10 9.72
C LEU A 10 14.76 0.50 10.04
N LYS A 11 15.61 1.19 10.78
CA LYS A 11 16.84 0.60 11.34
C LYS A 11 16.47 -0.54 12.28
N GLU A 12 17.19 -1.66 12.22
CA GLU A 12 16.84 -2.94 12.85
C GLU A 12 16.22 -2.84 14.26
N ASP A 13 16.91 -2.24 15.24
CA ASP A 13 16.38 -2.07 16.59
C ASP A 13 15.08 -1.26 16.64
N LYS A 14 14.98 -0.21 15.81
CA LYS A 14 13.79 0.65 15.71
C LYS A 14 12.65 -0.08 15.02
N TYR A 15 12.96 -0.83 13.97
CA TYR A 15 11.98 -1.64 13.24
C TYR A 15 11.34 -2.66 14.16
N ILE A 16 12.14 -3.42 14.92
CA ILE A 16 11.64 -4.42 15.87
C ILE A 16 10.78 -3.74 16.95
N TYR A 17 11.26 -2.63 17.53
CA TYR A 17 10.51 -1.86 18.52
C TYR A 17 9.15 -1.40 18.00
N TRP A 18 9.11 -0.78 16.82
CA TRP A 18 7.88 -0.26 16.25
C TRP A 18 6.96 -1.36 15.77
N LYS A 19 7.48 -2.44 15.17
CA LYS A 19 6.71 -3.62 14.76
C LYS A 19 5.92 -4.21 15.91
N GLU A 20 6.56 -4.43 17.07
CA GLU A 20 5.85 -4.91 18.26
C GLU A 20 4.85 -3.89 18.79
N LYS A 21 5.19 -2.60 18.76
CA LYS A 21 4.30 -1.53 19.24
C LYS A 21 3.03 -1.39 18.40
N ILE A 22 3.09 -1.59 17.08
CA ILE A 22 1.92 -1.46 16.18
C ILE A 22 1.12 -2.75 16.03
N LYS A 23 1.71 -3.92 16.34
CA LYS A 23 1.07 -5.23 16.25
C LYS A 23 -0.26 -5.33 17.04
N VAL A 24 -0.40 -4.52 18.09
CA VAL A 24 -1.50 -4.61 19.07
C VAL A 24 -2.69 -3.70 18.73
N ASN A 25 -2.54 -2.74 17.80
CA ASN A 25 -3.62 -1.77 17.58
C ASN A 25 -3.47 -1.03 16.25
N LYS A 26 -4.45 -1.21 15.37
CA LYS A 26 -5.22 -0.11 14.73
C LYS A 26 -6.23 -0.71 13.76
N ASN A 27 -7.49 -0.29 13.89
CA ASN A 27 -8.39 -0.32 12.75
C ASN A 27 -7.78 0.54 11.65
N PHE A 28 -7.84 0.07 10.40
CA PHE A 28 -7.31 0.84 9.28
C PHE A 28 -7.96 2.24 9.23
N ASP A 29 -7.12 3.28 9.26
CA ASP A 29 -7.55 4.68 9.14
C ASP A 29 -7.09 5.24 7.79
N LYS A 30 -8.01 5.21 6.83
CA LYS A 30 -7.81 5.75 5.48
C LYS A 30 -7.36 7.22 5.48
N VAL A 31 -7.95 8.06 6.34
CA VAL A 31 -7.67 9.50 6.37
C VAL A 31 -6.24 9.72 6.82
N THR A 32 -5.82 9.00 7.86
CA THR A 32 -4.44 9.05 8.35
C THR A 32 -3.44 8.51 7.34
N TRP A 33 -3.76 7.40 6.67
CA TRP A 33 -2.91 6.82 5.63
C TRP A 33 -2.67 7.82 4.48
N GLN A 34 -3.74 8.43 3.96
CA GLN A 34 -3.66 9.43 2.89
C GLN A 34 -2.93 10.69 3.34
N LYS A 35 -3.19 11.18 4.56
CA LYS A 35 -2.50 12.34 5.16
C LYS A 35 -0.98 12.14 5.17
N ILE A 36 -0.49 10.94 5.46
CA ILE A 36 0.94 10.62 5.44
C ILE A 36 1.49 10.61 4.01
N ILE A 37 0.77 10.02 3.06
CA ILE A 37 1.17 10.03 1.63
C ILE A 37 1.29 11.46 1.11
N ASP A 38 0.27 12.29 1.37
CA ASP A 38 0.22 13.68 0.92
C ASP A 38 1.38 14.50 1.49
N PHE A 39 1.71 14.29 2.77
CA PHE A 39 2.88 14.92 3.39
C PHE A 39 4.18 14.48 2.70
N LEU A 40 4.40 13.17 2.53
CA LEU A 40 5.62 12.66 1.88
C LEU A 40 5.75 13.16 0.44
N PHE A 41 4.63 13.27 -0.28
CA PHE A 41 4.59 13.85 -1.62
C PHE A 41 4.95 15.34 -1.63
N LEU A 42 4.41 16.13 -0.69
CA LEU A 42 4.76 17.54 -0.51
C LEU A 42 6.26 17.71 -0.26
N VAL A 43 6.86 16.85 0.57
CA VAL A 43 8.31 16.90 0.83
C VAL A 43 9.11 16.67 -0.45
N GLU A 44 8.71 15.72 -1.30
CA GLU A 44 9.40 15.47 -2.57
C GLU A 44 9.28 16.65 -3.55
N GLN A 45 8.17 17.41 -3.49
CA GLN A 45 7.96 18.61 -4.32
C GLN A 45 8.64 19.87 -3.78
N THR A 46 8.96 19.92 -2.48
CA THR A 46 9.41 21.14 -1.81
C THR A 46 10.86 21.02 -1.35
N PHE A 47 11.79 21.56 -2.15
CA PHE A 47 13.23 21.48 -1.86
C PHE A 47 13.61 21.98 -0.45
N GLN A 48 13.06 23.12 -0.03
CA GLN A 48 13.35 23.71 1.29
C GLN A 48 12.92 22.77 2.44
N LEU A 49 11.69 22.26 2.39
CA LEU A 49 11.17 21.32 3.39
C LEU A 49 12.00 20.03 3.40
N LYS A 50 12.36 19.51 2.22
CA LYS A 50 13.22 18.33 2.07
C LYS A 50 14.61 18.53 2.70
N SER A 51 15.19 19.72 2.57
CA SER A 51 16.46 20.10 3.18
C SER A 51 16.34 20.16 4.71
N GLN A 52 15.33 20.85 5.23
CA GLN A 52 15.09 20.96 6.67
C GLN A 52 14.88 19.59 7.32
N LEU A 53 14.10 18.72 6.68
CA LEU A 53 13.88 17.34 7.14
C LEU A 53 15.13 16.44 6.98
N ALA A 54 16.10 16.81 6.15
CA ALA A 54 17.36 16.06 6.09
C ALA A 54 18.25 16.35 7.31
N GLU A 55 18.12 17.55 7.88
CA GLU A 55 18.89 18.03 9.02
C GLU A 55 18.30 17.62 10.38
N THR A 56 17.06 17.12 10.43
CA THR A 56 16.47 16.62 11.67
C THR A 56 17.17 15.34 12.13
N ASP A 57 17.60 15.31 13.39
CA ASP A 57 18.28 14.18 14.04
C ASP A 57 17.35 13.30 14.89
N SER A 58 16.10 13.73 15.06
CA SER A 58 15.12 13.13 15.94
C SER A 58 13.71 13.30 15.42
N LEU A 59 12.78 12.55 16.01
CA LEU A 59 11.39 12.53 15.56
C LEU A 59 10.61 13.80 15.92
N GLU A 60 10.92 14.43 17.05
CA GLU A 60 10.22 15.64 17.50
C GLU A 60 10.36 16.81 16.50
N PRO A 61 11.57 17.21 16.04
CA PRO A 61 11.72 18.21 14.99
C PRO A 61 11.04 17.82 13.67
N PHE A 62 11.07 16.53 13.31
CA PHE A 62 10.39 16.03 12.12
C PHE A 62 8.88 16.27 12.19
N LEU A 63 8.25 15.89 13.31
CA LEU A 63 6.80 16.07 13.53
C LEU A 63 6.41 17.54 13.62
N LYS A 64 7.29 18.37 14.20
CA LYS A 64 7.10 19.81 14.24
C LYS A 64 7.07 20.42 12.84
N LEU A 65 8.02 20.05 11.97
CA LEU A 65 8.04 20.51 10.58
C LEU A 65 6.80 20.04 9.81
N ALA A 66 6.33 18.80 10.02
CA ALA A 66 5.08 18.33 9.44
C ALA A 66 3.88 19.20 9.87
N THR A 67 3.80 19.49 11.16
CA THR A 67 2.75 20.33 11.76
C THR A 67 2.77 21.75 11.21
N GLU A 68 3.95 22.37 11.09
CA GLU A 68 4.15 23.71 10.52
C GLU A 68 3.71 23.79 9.04
N ASN A 69 3.68 22.65 8.33
CA ASN A 69 3.19 22.54 6.95
C ASN A 69 1.74 22.03 6.85
N GLY A 70 0.99 22.01 7.96
CA GLY A 70 -0.43 21.66 8.00
C GLY A 70 -0.73 20.17 8.18
N TYR A 71 0.29 19.34 8.46
CA TYR A 71 0.13 17.90 8.65
C TYR A 71 0.38 17.52 10.12
N ASN A 72 -0.70 17.44 10.89
CA ASN A 72 -0.66 16.96 12.28
C ASN A 72 -0.47 15.43 12.29
N LEU A 73 0.78 14.99 12.34
CA LEU A 73 1.17 13.58 12.37
C LEU A 73 1.65 13.18 13.77
N THR A 74 1.42 11.93 14.16
CA THR A 74 2.05 11.34 15.35
C THR A 74 3.13 10.33 14.98
N ALA A 75 4.00 10.03 15.95
CA ALA A 75 5.01 8.99 15.82
C ALA A 75 4.40 7.63 15.49
N GLU A 76 3.31 7.28 16.18
CA GLU A 76 2.59 6.03 16.03
C GLU A 76 1.85 5.92 14.69
N GLU A 77 1.39 7.04 14.12
CA GLU A 77 0.79 7.08 12.78
C GLU A 77 1.85 6.83 11.70
N LEU A 78 3.00 7.50 11.80
CA LEU A 78 4.13 7.29 10.89
C LEU A 78 4.68 5.87 11.00
N ALA A 79 4.89 5.37 12.22
CA ALA A 79 5.35 4.02 12.45
C ALA A 79 4.39 2.99 11.86
N TRP A 80 3.09 3.14 12.12
CA TRP A 80 2.05 2.30 11.54
C TRP A 80 2.15 2.26 10.01
N PHE A 81 2.13 3.42 9.35
CA PHE A 81 2.25 3.49 7.89
C PHE A 81 3.54 2.84 7.37
N LEU A 82 4.69 3.20 7.93
CA LEU A 82 6.00 2.77 7.41
C LEU A 82 6.28 1.28 7.65
N ILE A 83 6.00 0.80 8.86
CA ILE A 83 6.29 -0.58 9.25
C ILE A 83 5.30 -1.54 8.60
N THR A 84 4.00 -1.19 8.52
CA THR A 84 3.01 -2.02 7.81
C THR A 84 3.40 -2.20 6.34
N ARG A 85 3.74 -1.11 5.65
CA ARG A 85 4.23 -1.19 4.26
C ARG A 85 5.47 -2.06 4.15
N ARG A 86 6.42 -1.89 5.08
CA ARG A 86 7.65 -2.68 5.11
C ARG A 86 7.36 -4.16 5.30
N GLN A 87 6.45 -4.52 6.19
CA GLN A 87 6.05 -5.91 6.42
C GLN A 87 5.44 -6.55 5.17
N ILE A 88 4.56 -5.84 4.45
CA ILE A 88 3.96 -6.37 3.22
C ILE A 88 5.04 -6.57 2.13
N TRP A 89 5.95 -5.60 1.97
CA TRP A 89 7.06 -5.73 1.02
C TRP A 89 8.02 -6.87 1.37
N ASP A 90 8.39 -7.00 2.65
CA ASP A 90 9.25 -8.07 3.12
C ASP A 90 8.60 -9.44 2.94
N LEU A 91 7.27 -9.56 3.15
CA LEU A 91 6.52 -10.78 2.84
C LEU A 91 6.61 -11.13 1.35
N PHE A 92 6.37 -10.18 0.45
CA PHE A 92 6.43 -10.43 -1.00
C PHE A 92 7.82 -10.84 -1.46
N ASP A 93 8.86 -10.18 -0.95
CA ASP A 93 10.26 -10.55 -1.20
C ASP A 93 10.58 -11.95 -0.66
N PHE A 94 10.13 -12.26 0.55
CA PHE A 94 10.33 -13.57 1.17
C PHE A 94 9.63 -14.69 0.42
N ALA A 95 8.38 -14.47 -0.02
CA ALA A 95 7.62 -15.41 -0.82
C ALA A 95 8.32 -15.72 -2.15
N GLN A 96 8.91 -14.73 -2.82
CA GLN A 96 9.66 -14.98 -4.06
C GLN A 96 10.90 -15.85 -3.87
N LYS A 97 11.55 -15.73 -2.72
CA LYS A 97 12.70 -16.54 -2.35
C LYS A 97 12.29 -17.94 -1.83
N THR A 98 11.00 -18.13 -1.53
CA THR A 98 10.48 -19.32 -0.86
C THR A 98 9.25 -19.86 -1.61
N PRO A 99 9.44 -20.70 -2.64
CA PRO A 99 8.36 -21.17 -3.51
C PRO A 99 7.16 -21.76 -2.77
N SER A 100 7.37 -22.52 -1.70
CA SER A 100 6.29 -23.11 -0.90
C SER A 100 5.38 -22.07 -0.26
N LEU A 101 5.95 -20.98 0.26
CA LEU A 101 5.17 -19.88 0.82
C LEU A 101 4.44 -19.10 -0.27
N LYS A 102 5.08 -18.89 -1.43
CA LYS A 102 4.42 -18.25 -2.58
C LYS A 102 3.20 -19.06 -3.01
N GLU A 103 3.33 -20.36 -3.15
CA GLU A 103 2.21 -21.25 -3.50
C GLU A 103 1.10 -21.18 -2.46
N GLU A 104 1.44 -21.26 -1.16
CA GLU A 104 0.47 -21.18 -0.06
C GLU A 104 -0.32 -19.86 -0.06
N LEU A 105 0.37 -18.73 -0.26
CA LEU A 105 -0.25 -17.42 -0.36
C LEU A 105 -1.13 -17.29 -1.61
N LEU A 106 -0.71 -17.84 -2.75
CA LEU A 106 -1.46 -17.75 -4.01
C LEU A 106 -2.71 -18.63 -4.04
N ILE A 107 -2.77 -19.70 -3.23
CA ILE A 107 -3.97 -20.56 -3.10
C ILE A 107 -4.92 -20.10 -1.99
N ALA A 108 -4.63 -18.98 -1.33
CA ALA A 108 -5.53 -18.41 -0.32
C ALA A 108 -6.91 -18.11 -0.94
N LYS A 109 -7.98 -18.58 -0.31
CA LYS A 109 -9.35 -18.50 -0.82
C LYS A 109 -9.96 -17.12 -0.70
N ASP A 110 -9.49 -16.37 0.29
CA ASP A 110 -9.96 -15.03 0.59
C ASP A 110 -8.82 -14.19 1.21
N PRO A 111 -8.97 -12.85 1.28
CA PRO A 111 -7.94 -11.97 1.81
C PRO A 111 -7.60 -12.24 3.27
N GLN A 112 -8.55 -12.73 4.07
CA GLN A 112 -8.32 -12.99 5.49
C GLN A 112 -7.41 -14.21 5.66
N GLN A 113 -7.61 -15.25 4.85
CA GLN A 113 -6.70 -16.40 4.83
C GLN A 113 -5.27 -15.97 4.45
N PHE A 114 -5.11 -15.08 3.47
CA PHE A 114 -3.80 -14.54 3.10
C PHE A 114 -3.11 -13.83 4.27
N VAL A 115 -3.85 -12.95 4.96
CA VAL A 115 -3.35 -12.24 6.15
C VAL A 115 -3.00 -13.21 7.28
N ASN A 116 -3.75 -14.29 7.45
CA ASN A 116 -3.46 -15.31 8.46
C ASN A 116 -2.15 -16.06 8.14
N ILE A 117 -1.94 -16.48 6.89
CA ILE A 117 -0.69 -17.12 6.44
C ILE A 117 0.50 -16.15 6.65
N ALA A 118 0.32 -14.87 6.33
CA ALA A 118 1.32 -13.84 6.57
C ALA A 118 1.67 -13.72 8.07
N ALA A 119 0.66 -13.73 8.94
CA ALA A 119 0.83 -13.66 10.40
C ALA A 119 1.57 -14.88 10.97
N GLU A 120 1.28 -16.09 10.46
CA GLU A 120 2.02 -17.32 10.80
C GLU A 120 3.51 -17.23 10.43
N ASN A 121 3.83 -16.45 9.39
CA ASN A 121 5.19 -16.14 8.96
C ASN A 121 5.78 -14.86 9.61
N GLY A 122 5.09 -14.30 10.61
CA GLY A 122 5.57 -13.17 11.41
C GLY A 122 5.35 -11.79 10.78
N TYR A 123 4.47 -11.67 9.79
CA TYR A 123 4.08 -10.41 9.15
C TYR A 123 2.66 -10.03 9.53
N TYR A 124 2.48 -8.87 10.15
CA TYR A 124 1.20 -8.44 10.72
C TYR A 124 0.69 -7.19 10.02
N PHE A 125 -0.42 -7.32 9.30
CA PHE A 125 -1.16 -6.25 8.63
C PHE A 125 -2.61 -6.69 8.41
N SER A 126 -3.51 -5.75 8.13
CA SER A 126 -4.91 -5.99 7.81
C SER A 126 -5.15 -6.15 6.31
N VAL A 127 -6.33 -6.64 5.95
CA VAL A 127 -6.77 -6.75 4.55
C VAL A 127 -6.82 -5.36 3.90
N GLU A 128 -7.28 -4.36 4.63
CA GLU A 128 -7.36 -2.98 4.15
C GLU A 128 -5.98 -2.39 3.85
N GLU A 129 -4.99 -2.61 4.72
CA GLU A 129 -3.62 -2.14 4.50
C GLU A 129 -2.96 -2.79 3.28
N LEU A 130 -3.19 -4.11 3.11
CA LEU A 130 -2.76 -4.84 1.91
C LEU A 130 -3.41 -4.25 0.65
N ALA A 131 -4.73 -4.08 0.68
CA ALA A 131 -5.48 -3.51 -0.44
C ALA A 131 -4.96 -2.12 -0.80
N TRP A 132 -4.80 -1.23 0.18
CA TRP A 132 -4.33 0.14 -0.05
C TRP A 132 -2.93 0.19 -0.67
N LEU A 133 -1.99 -0.60 -0.16
CA LEU A 133 -0.66 -0.69 -0.77
C LEU A 133 -0.73 -1.18 -2.23
N LEU A 134 -1.53 -2.20 -2.52
CA LEU A 134 -1.66 -2.74 -3.86
C LEU A 134 -2.34 -1.76 -4.83
N ILE A 135 -3.35 -1.00 -4.38
CA ILE A 135 -3.99 0.06 -5.19
C ILE A 135 -2.99 1.19 -5.48
N GLU A 136 -2.16 1.59 -4.50
CA GLU A 136 -1.10 2.57 -4.73
C GLU A 136 -0.09 2.09 -5.78
N ILE A 137 0.40 0.85 -5.65
CA ILE A 137 1.34 0.28 -6.62
C ILE A 137 0.70 0.25 -8.01
N LYS A 138 -0.54 -0.24 -8.09
CA LYS A 138 -1.30 -0.36 -9.33
C LYS A 138 -1.56 0.99 -10.01
N SER A 139 -1.78 2.04 -9.24
CA SER A 139 -2.03 3.40 -9.75
C SER A 139 -0.76 4.21 -10.00
N SER A 140 0.42 3.66 -9.70
CA SER A 140 1.70 4.32 -9.93
C SER A 140 2.06 4.36 -11.42
N PRO A 141 2.48 5.52 -11.96
CA PRO A 141 2.93 5.64 -13.35
C PRO A 141 4.24 4.89 -13.63
N GLU A 142 4.95 4.42 -12.59
CA GLU A 142 6.22 3.68 -12.70
C GLU A 142 6.04 2.21 -13.12
N LEU A 143 4.81 1.74 -13.32
CA LEU A 143 4.52 0.40 -13.83
C LEU A 143 4.84 0.29 -15.33
N VAL A 144 6.02 -0.26 -15.63
CA VAL A 144 6.40 -0.62 -17.00
C VAL A 144 5.55 -1.81 -17.46
N SER A 145 4.83 -1.62 -18.57
CA SER A 145 4.10 -2.70 -19.25
C SER A 145 5.11 -3.64 -19.91
N ILE A 146 5.17 -4.91 -19.49
CA ILE A 146 5.98 -5.92 -20.19
C ILE A 146 5.03 -6.72 -21.10
N ASN A 147 5.18 -6.54 -22.42
CA ASN A 147 4.52 -7.41 -23.39
C ASN A 147 5.16 -8.80 -23.33
N ASN A 148 4.38 -9.82 -22.99
CA ASN A 148 4.76 -11.20 -23.27
C ASN A 148 4.23 -11.62 -24.65
N SER A 149 4.88 -12.61 -25.26
CA SER A 149 4.57 -13.14 -26.60
C SER A 149 3.29 -13.98 -26.67
N VAL A 150 2.43 -13.94 -25.64
CA VAL A 150 1.18 -14.73 -25.53
C VAL A 150 -0.07 -13.83 -25.51
N GLY A 151 0.08 -12.50 -25.56
CA GLY A 151 -1.04 -11.56 -25.64
C GLY A 151 -1.75 -11.29 -24.31
N GLU A 152 -1.24 -11.83 -23.20
CA GLU A 152 -1.67 -11.45 -21.85
C GLU A 152 -0.83 -10.27 -21.38
N ILE A 153 -1.48 -9.13 -21.15
CA ILE A 153 -0.84 -7.97 -20.54
C ILE A 153 -0.61 -8.29 -19.06
N LEU A 154 0.52 -8.92 -18.73
CA LEU A 154 1.00 -9.03 -17.37
C LEU A 154 1.59 -7.67 -16.98
N THR A 155 0.84 -6.87 -16.21
CA THR A 155 1.40 -5.73 -15.49
C THR A 155 2.36 -6.25 -14.43
N VAL A 156 3.64 -6.38 -14.77
CA VAL A 156 4.70 -6.69 -13.82
C VAL A 156 5.25 -5.36 -13.29
N SER A 157 4.74 -4.86 -12.16
CA SER A 157 5.56 -3.97 -11.34
C SER A 157 6.77 -4.77 -10.90
N SER A 158 7.97 -4.34 -11.27
CA SER A 158 9.20 -4.79 -10.63
C SER A 158 9.70 -3.69 -9.70
N TYR A 159 9.00 -3.45 -8.58
CA TYR A 159 9.58 -2.61 -7.54
C TYR A 159 10.66 -3.44 -6.85
N GLY A 160 11.94 -3.10 -7.05
CA GLY A 160 13.05 -3.84 -6.47
C GLY A 160 13.17 -5.30 -6.93
N ARG A 161 12.73 -5.64 -8.17
CA ARG A 161 12.70 -7.01 -8.75
C ARG A 161 11.60 -7.94 -8.20
N ILE A 162 10.71 -7.43 -7.36
CA ILE A 162 9.57 -8.20 -6.86
C ILE A 162 8.49 -8.22 -7.95
N GLU A 163 8.15 -9.39 -8.52
CA GLU A 163 6.96 -9.65 -9.34
C GLU A 163 5.66 -9.36 -8.57
N ILE A 164 5.12 -8.15 -8.72
CA ILE A 164 3.89 -7.74 -8.02
C ILE A 164 2.59 -8.12 -8.74
N GLY A 165 2.67 -8.45 -10.04
CA GLY A 165 1.48 -8.76 -10.85
C GLY A 165 0.58 -9.85 -10.27
N TYR A 166 1.16 -10.91 -9.70
CA TYR A 166 0.41 -12.02 -9.09
C TYR A 166 -0.40 -11.57 -7.87
N TRP A 167 0.16 -10.68 -7.04
CA TRP A 167 -0.50 -10.18 -5.83
C TRP A 167 -1.63 -9.22 -6.17
N ILE A 168 -1.43 -8.36 -7.18
CA ILE A 168 -2.49 -7.48 -7.69
C ILE A 168 -3.63 -8.32 -8.29
N TRP A 169 -3.32 -9.30 -9.14
CA TRP A 169 -4.32 -10.18 -9.75
C TRP A 169 -5.15 -10.91 -8.70
N LEU A 170 -4.49 -11.49 -7.69
CA LEU A 170 -5.17 -12.18 -6.60
C LEU A 170 -6.10 -11.24 -5.80
N ALA A 171 -5.64 -10.01 -5.53
CA ALA A 171 -6.43 -9.01 -4.82
C ALA A 171 -7.62 -8.47 -5.65
N GLU A 172 -7.51 -8.45 -6.98
CA GLU A 172 -8.62 -8.16 -7.89
C GLU A 172 -9.65 -9.29 -7.92
N ASP A 173 -9.20 -10.54 -7.90
CA ASP A 173 -10.09 -11.71 -7.87
C ASP A 173 -10.98 -11.69 -6.61
N TRP A 174 -10.35 -11.44 -5.45
CA TRP A 174 -11.07 -11.24 -4.18
C TRP A 174 -11.94 -9.98 -4.15
N GLY A 175 -11.73 -9.03 -5.06
CA GLY A 175 -12.50 -7.79 -5.14
C GLY A 175 -12.11 -6.72 -4.11
N ILE A 176 -10.92 -6.82 -3.50
CA ILE A 176 -10.38 -5.80 -2.57
C ILE A 176 -9.58 -4.71 -3.30
N VAL A 177 -9.12 -4.99 -4.52
CA VAL A 177 -8.46 -4.03 -5.42
C VAL A 177 -9.30 -3.88 -6.69
N PRO A 178 -9.68 -2.65 -7.10
CA PRO A 178 -10.42 -2.46 -8.34
C PRO A 178 -9.57 -2.85 -9.58
N PRO A 179 -10.16 -3.49 -10.60
CA PRO A 179 -9.45 -3.94 -11.80
C PRO A 179 -8.98 -2.80 -12.72
N PHE A 180 -9.50 -1.58 -12.57
CA PHE A 180 -9.10 -0.44 -13.40
C PHE A 180 -8.63 0.74 -12.55
N CYS A 181 -7.56 1.39 -13.01
CA CYS A 181 -7.00 2.60 -12.41
C CYS A 181 -6.67 3.64 -13.49
N HIS A 182 -7.06 4.89 -13.27
CA HIS A 182 -6.62 6.05 -14.02
C HIS A 182 -5.14 6.33 -13.73
N ARG A 183 -4.36 6.57 -14.79
CA ARG A 183 -2.94 6.98 -14.68
C ARG A 183 -2.80 8.40 -14.15
N GLU A 184 -3.75 9.27 -14.46
CA GLU A 184 -3.84 10.65 -14.00
C GLU A 184 -5.07 10.83 -13.11
N LYS A 185 -4.94 11.59 -12.01
CA LYS A 185 -6.09 11.92 -11.16
C LYS A 185 -7.01 12.84 -11.99
N PRO A 186 -8.31 12.52 -12.17
CA PRO A 186 -9.21 13.43 -12.88
C PRO A 186 -9.33 14.74 -12.11
N ASP A 187 -9.15 15.88 -12.78
CA ASP A 187 -9.24 17.22 -12.16
C ASP A 187 -10.64 17.55 -11.58
N ASN A 188 -11.65 16.72 -11.85
CA ASN A 188 -13.07 17.01 -11.60
C ASN A 188 -13.80 16.08 -10.60
N LEU A 189 -13.12 15.37 -9.72
CA LEU A 189 -13.80 14.65 -8.62
C LEU A 189 -13.77 15.46 -7.31
N LEU A 190 -14.38 16.64 -7.33
CA LEU A 190 -14.72 17.39 -6.13
C LEU A 190 -16.21 17.24 -5.84
N SER A 191 -16.52 16.98 -4.56
CA SER A 191 -17.83 17.05 -3.88
C SER A 191 -18.82 15.88 -3.97
N GLY A 192 -18.39 14.67 -4.35
CA GLY A 192 -19.30 13.53 -4.55
C GLY A 192 -19.47 12.58 -3.36
N ASP A 193 -18.41 11.91 -2.92
CA ASP A 193 -18.57 10.80 -1.97
C ASP A 193 -17.25 10.47 -1.25
N THR A 194 -16.96 11.17 -0.15
CA THR A 194 -15.78 10.93 0.69
C THR A 194 -15.84 9.62 1.48
N ASN A 195 -16.96 8.88 1.39
CA ASN A 195 -17.21 7.66 2.16
C ASN A 195 -16.99 6.36 1.38
N ASN A 196 -16.47 6.39 0.15
CA ASN A 196 -16.15 5.16 -0.57
C ASN A 196 -14.75 4.64 -0.14
N PRO A 197 -14.67 3.47 0.53
CA PRO A 197 -13.40 2.93 1.01
C PRO A 197 -12.45 2.51 -0.11
N PHE A 198 -12.93 2.36 -1.35
CA PHE A 198 -12.17 1.84 -2.50
C PHE A 198 -11.61 2.90 -3.45
N LEU A 199 -11.92 4.19 -3.22
CA LEU A 199 -11.32 5.28 -3.98
C LEU A 199 -10.02 5.73 -3.30
N LEU A 200 -8.88 5.24 -3.76
CA LEU A 200 -7.95 6.23 -4.32
C LEU A 200 -8.71 6.82 -5.50
N ASP A 201 -8.85 8.14 -5.61
CA ASP A 201 -9.62 8.85 -6.67
C ASP A 201 -9.25 8.49 -8.14
N ARG A 202 -8.41 7.47 -8.33
CA ARG A 202 -7.90 6.91 -9.56
C ARG A 202 -8.45 5.53 -9.89
N CYS A 203 -8.81 4.66 -8.93
CA CYS A 203 -9.24 3.28 -9.25
C CYS A 203 -10.75 3.10 -9.15
N PHE A 204 -11.35 2.40 -10.11
CA PHE A 204 -12.81 2.28 -10.22
C PHE A 204 -13.25 0.90 -10.72
N LEU A 205 -14.50 0.56 -10.39
CA LEU A 205 -15.24 -0.55 -10.98
C LEU A 205 -16.13 0.03 -12.08
N PRO A 206 -15.94 -0.29 -13.37
CA PRO A 206 -16.88 0.13 -14.41
C PRO A 206 -18.26 -0.47 -14.14
N LYS A 207 -19.33 0.29 -14.43
CA LYS A 207 -20.72 -0.12 -14.21
C LYS A 207 -21.07 -1.50 -14.79
N SER A 208 -20.40 -1.93 -15.87
CA SER A 208 -20.58 -3.23 -16.51
C SER A 208 -20.03 -4.42 -15.71
N TYR A 209 -19.11 -4.20 -14.76
CA TYR A 209 -18.52 -5.27 -13.94
C TYR A 209 -19.56 -5.89 -12.97
N PHE A 210 -20.51 -5.07 -12.49
CA PHE A 210 -21.63 -5.54 -11.67
C PHE A 210 -22.56 -6.49 -12.44
N ASN A 211 -22.73 -6.30 -13.75
CA ASN A 211 -23.59 -7.18 -14.55
C ASN A 211 -22.97 -8.56 -14.80
N GLN A 212 -21.64 -8.71 -14.71
CA GLN A 212 -20.97 -9.97 -14.98
C GLN A 212 -20.96 -10.92 -13.77
N ARG A 213 -20.79 -10.42 -12.54
CA ARG A 213 -20.85 -11.28 -11.34
C ARG A 213 -22.27 -11.74 -10.99
N ILE A 214 -23.29 -10.93 -11.28
CA ILE A 214 -24.70 -11.34 -11.08
C ILE A 214 -25.06 -12.50 -12.03
N LEU A 215 -24.57 -12.48 -13.27
CA LEU A 215 -24.81 -13.55 -14.25
C LEU A 215 -24.09 -14.87 -13.91
N VAL A 216 -22.94 -14.81 -13.23
CA VAL A 216 -22.22 -16.00 -12.76
C VAL A 216 -22.91 -16.62 -11.55
N SER A 217 -23.45 -15.81 -10.64
CA SER A 217 -24.21 -16.31 -9.47
C SER A 217 -25.61 -16.84 -9.80
N SER A 218 -26.17 -16.48 -10.95
CA SER A 218 -27.51 -16.93 -11.37
C SER A 218 -27.51 -18.25 -12.16
N ASN A 219 -26.36 -18.89 -12.36
CA ASN A 219 -26.21 -20.16 -13.08
C ASN A 219 -25.46 -21.25 -12.30
N SER A 220 -25.38 -21.14 -10.97
CA SER A 220 -24.93 -22.20 -10.06
C SER A 220 -26.07 -22.61 -9.12
#